data_AF-A0A7V9ZW08-F1
#
_entry.id   AF-A0A7V9ZW08-F1
#
_cell.length_a   1.000
_cell.length_b   1.000
_cell.length_c   1.000
_cell.angle_alpha   90.00
_cell.angle_beta   90.00
_cell.angle_gamma   90.00
#
_symmetry.space_group_name_H-M   'P 1'
#
loop_
_entity.id
_entity.type
_entity.pdbx_description
1 polymer ?
#
loop_
_entity_poly.entity_id
_entity_poly.type
_entity_poly.pdbx_seq_one_letter_code
_entity_poly.pdbx_strand_id
1 'polypeptide(L)'
;MVLWGILYVLVIADPVPELGGGNWRTTNFGSALDDPAAFINTVLDGVTFAGLLFIVASGFSLIFGLMRVVNMAHGAFYLLGGYVAYEVQQRMTGSGFGLQSGEVSTLEWVVPWLVAMACIGLFGLAVQQLLLRWNQGQDL
;
A
#
# COMPACT_ATOMS: atom_id res chain seq x y z
N MET A 1 -16.48 2.97 -18.85
CA MET A 1 -17.33 1.93 -18.21
C MET A 1 -17.86 0.93 -19.25
N VAL A 2 -18.54 1.38 -20.31
CA VAL A 2 -19.05 0.50 -21.40
C VAL A 2 -17.96 -0.35 -22.05
N LEU A 3 -16.78 0.22 -22.31
CA LEU A 3 -15.65 -0.50 -22.93
C LEU A 3 -15.12 -1.67 -22.07
N TRP A 4 -15.16 -1.52 -20.75
CA TRP A 4 -14.70 -2.54 -19.81
C TRP A 4 -15.73 -3.67 -19.67
N GLY A 5 -17.02 -3.34 -19.76
CA GLY A 5 -18.10 -4.33 -19.82
C GLY A 5 -18.04 -5.22 -21.07
N ILE A 6 -17.70 -4.64 -22.24
CA ILE A 6 -17.54 -5.40 -23.49
C ILE A 6 -16.32 -6.33 -23.42
N LEU A 7 -15.20 -5.85 -22.87
CA LEU A 7 -13.99 -6.65 -22.68
C LEU A 7 -14.23 -7.82 -21.71
N TYR A 8 -14.97 -7.60 -20.63
CA TYR A 8 -15.34 -8.63 -19.66
C TYR A 8 -16.18 -9.75 -20.30
N VAL A 9 -17.16 -9.38 -21.12
CA VAL A 9 -18.00 -10.35 -21.88
C VAL A 9 -17.18 -11.12 -22.91
N LEU A 10 -16.17 -10.51 -23.54
CA LEU A 10 -15.35 -11.19 -24.56
C LEU A 10 -14.21 -12.04 -23.99
N VAL A 11 -13.70 -11.72 -22.80
CA VAL A 11 -12.49 -12.34 -22.23
C VAL A 11 -12.80 -13.38 -21.14
N ILE A 12 -13.90 -13.23 -20.39
CA ILE A 12 -14.24 -14.11 -19.24
C ILE A 12 -15.46 -14.99 -19.52
N ALA A 13 -16.31 -14.63 -20.49
CA ALA A 13 -17.48 -15.44 -20.83
C ALA A 13 -17.04 -16.63 -21.71
N ASP A 14 -16.64 -17.73 -21.08
CA ASP A 14 -16.37 -18.96 -21.80
C ASP A 14 -17.69 -19.54 -22.36
N PRO A 15 -17.71 -19.97 -23.64
CA PRO A 15 -18.83 -20.71 -24.19
C PRO A 15 -18.88 -22.11 -23.58
N VAL A 16 -20.05 -22.53 -23.08
CA VAL A 16 -20.22 -23.85 -22.46
C VAL A 16 -20.11 -24.92 -23.56
N PRO A 17 -19.15 -25.86 -23.52
CA PRO A 17 -18.84 -26.76 -24.64
C PRO A 17 -20.02 -27.66 -25.07
N GLU A 18 -20.96 -27.91 -24.17
CA GLU A 18 -22.08 -28.84 -24.38
C GLU A 18 -23.22 -28.27 -25.24
N LEU A 19 -23.31 -26.94 -25.40
CA LEU A 19 -24.45 -26.25 -26.05
C LEU A 19 -24.17 -25.73 -27.46
N GLY A 20 -22.96 -25.95 -28.00
CA GLY A 20 -22.56 -25.46 -29.33
C GLY A 20 -22.35 -23.93 -29.34
N GLY A 21 -21.09 -23.50 -29.34
CA GLY A 21 -20.71 -22.09 -29.27
C GLY A 21 -21.23 -21.27 -30.45
N GLY A 22 -22.29 -20.49 -30.25
CA GLY A 22 -22.85 -19.64 -31.29
C GLY A 22 -23.80 -18.51 -30.85
N ASN A 23 -24.09 -18.34 -29.56
CA ASN A 23 -24.98 -17.27 -29.10
C ASN A 23 -24.59 -16.75 -27.70
N TRP A 24 -24.88 -15.48 -27.38
CA TRP A 24 -24.55 -14.90 -26.06
C TRP A 24 -25.26 -15.62 -24.89
N ARG A 25 -26.36 -16.32 -25.18
CA ARG A 25 -27.10 -17.20 -24.24
C ARG A 25 -26.35 -18.49 -23.86
N THR A 26 -25.35 -18.93 -24.63
CA THR A 26 -24.60 -20.16 -24.37
C THR A 26 -23.26 -19.89 -23.67
N THR A 27 -23.12 -18.74 -23.02
CA THR A 27 -21.95 -18.37 -22.20
C THR A 27 -22.29 -18.52 -20.71
N ASN A 28 -21.29 -18.49 -19.83
CA ASN A 28 -21.44 -18.60 -18.37
C ASN A 28 -22.54 -17.72 -17.73
N PHE A 29 -22.91 -16.59 -18.37
CA PHE A 29 -23.97 -15.70 -17.89
C PHE A 29 -25.37 -16.08 -18.40
N GLY A 30 -25.47 -16.71 -19.57
CA GLY A 30 -26.74 -17.07 -20.19
C GLY A 30 -27.37 -18.33 -19.59
N SER A 31 -26.55 -19.34 -19.26
CA SER A 31 -27.01 -20.56 -18.59
C SER A 31 -27.50 -20.32 -17.16
N ALA A 32 -26.98 -19.29 -16.47
CA ALA A 32 -27.40 -18.93 -15.11
C ALA A 32 -28.84 -18.37 -15.02
N LEU A 33 -29.41 -17.88 -16.13
CA LEU A 33 -30.80 -17.40 -16.16
C LEU A 33 -31.80 -18.52 -16.46
N ASP A 34 -31.38 -19.53 -17.23
CA ASP A 34 -32.24 -20.62 -17.68
C ASP A 34 -32.12 -21.87 -16.77
N ASP A 35 -31.01 -22.05 -16.05
CA ASP A 35 -30.76 -23.17 -15.13
C ASP A 35 -30.64 -22.70 -13.66
N PRO A 36 -31.56 -23.11 -12.77
CA PRO A 36 -31.53 -22.73 -11.36
C PRO A 36 -30.29 -23.23 -10.60
N ALA A 37 -29.65 -24.32 -11.04
CA ALA A 37 -28.44 -24.82 -10.40
C ALA A 37 -27.22 -23.93 -10.71
N ALA A 38 -27.10 -23.46 -11.95
CA ALA A 38 -26.03 -22.56 -12.38
C ALA A 38 -26.15 -21.19 -11.66
N PHE A 39 -27.37 -20.69 -11.48
CA PHE A 39 -27.63 -19.47 -10.71
C PHE A 39 -27.08 -19.56 -9.28
N ILE A 40 -27.37 -20.65 -8.58
CA ILE A 40 -26.93 -20.87 -7.18
C ILE A 40 -25.41 -20.90 -7.11
N ASN A 41 -24.73 -21.57 -8.05
CA ASN A 41 -23.26 -21.63 -8.07
C ASN A 41 -22.64 -20.25 -8.27
N THR A 42 -23.14 -19.45 -9.22
CA THR A 42 -22.62 -18.08 -9.44
C THR A 42 -22.81 -17.17 -8.22
N VAL A 43 -23.93 -17.30 -7.51
CA VAL A 43 -24.17 -16.55 -6.28
C VAL A 43 -23.22 -17.01 -5.17
N LEU A 44 -23.00 -18.30 -5.01
CA LEU A 44 -22.06 -18.86 -4.02
C LEU A 44 -20.61 -18.43 -4.29
N ASP A 45 -20.19 -18.42 -5.56
CA ASP A 45 -18.87 -17.93 -5.96
C ASP A 45 -18.71 -16.44 -5.67
N GLY A 46 -19.74 -15.63 -5.99
CA GLY A 46 -19.76 -14.20 -5.69
C GLY A 46 -19.69 -13.91 -4.19
N VAL A 47 -20.44 -14.66 -3.36
CA VAL A 47 -20.41 -14.52 -1.89
C VAL A 47 -19.06 -14.95 -1.33
N THR A 48 -18.47 -16.02 -1.85
CA THR A 48 -17.15 -16.49 -1.43
C THR A 48 -16.08 -15.44 -1.73
N PHE A 49 -16.10 -14.86 -2.93
CA PHE A 49 -15.19 -13.78 -3.32
C PHE A 49 -15.39 -12.52 -2.46
N ALA A 50 -16.64 -12.13 -2.21
CA ALA A 50 -16.95 -11.03 -1.30
C ALA A 50 -16.47 -11.31 0.15
N GLY A 51 -16.58 -12.56 0.62
CA GLY A 51 -16.08 -13.00 1.92
C GLY A 51 -14.56 -12.88 2.03
N LEU A 52 -13.82 -13.28 0.99
CA LEU A 52 -12.37 -13.09 0.93
C LEU A 52 -11.99 -11.60 1.01
N LEU A 53 -12.65 -10.75 0.23
CA LEU A 53 -12.42 -9.31 0.25
C LEU A 53 -12.79 -8.69 1.61
N PHE A 54 -13.86 -9.18 2.25
CA PHE A 54 -14.27 -8.74 3.58
C PHE A 54 -13.23 -9.09 4.66
N ILE A 55 -12.65 -10.29 4.62
CA ILE A 55 -11.58 -10.70 5.53
C ILE A 55 -10.33 -9.82 5.33
N VAL A 56 -9.95 -9.56 4.08
CA VAL A 56 -8.81 -8.67 3.77
C VAL A 56 -9.05 -7.25 4.28
N ALA A 57 -10.23 -6.69 3.99
CA ALA A 57 -10.60 -5.34 4.41
C ALA A 57 -10.69 -5.21 5.94
N SER A 58 -11.32 -6.18 6.62
CA SER A 58 -11.41 -6.19 8.09
C SER A 58 -10.05 -6.37 8.75
N GLY A 59 -9.15 -7.17 8.17
CA GLY A 59 -7.76 -7.29 8.60
C GLY A 59 -7.01 -5.96 8.50
N PHE A 60 -7.18 -5.23 7.40
CA PHE A 60 -6.62 -3.89 7.22
C PHE A 60 -7.20 -2.91 8.26
N SER A 61 -8.52 -2.89 8.46
CA SER A 61 -9.18 -2.05 9.48
C SER A 61 -8.71 -2.37 10.90
N LEU A 62 -8.49 -3.65 11.25
CA LEU A 62 -7.93 -4.05 12.54
C LEU A 62 -6.47 -3.57 12.70
N ILE A 63 -5.66 -3.71 11.66
CA ILE A 63 -4.27 -3.24 11.65
C ILE A 63 -4.21 -1.71 11.87
N PHE A 64 -5.00 -0.91 11.15
CA PHE A 64 -5.05 0.55 11.36
C PHE A 64 -5.80 0.97 12.64
N GLY A 65 -6.76 0.17 13.10
CA GLY A 65 -7.50 0.43 14.34
C GLY A 65 -6.69 0.15 15.61
N LEU A 66 -5.73 -0.78 15.55
CA LEU A 66 -4.90 -1.18 16.71
C LEU A 66 -3.48 -0.62 16.68
N MET A 67 -2.92 -0.30 15.50
CA MET A 67 -1.65 0.42 15.42
C MET A 67 -1.87 1.87 15.83
N ARG A 68 -1.87 2.11 17.14
CA ARG A 68 -1.70 3.45 17.74
C ARG A 68 -0.54 4.12 17.00
N VAL A 69 -0.83 5.25 16.38
CA VAL A 69 0.00 6.41 15.96
C VAL A 69 1.53 6.27 16.04
N VAL A 70 2.07 5.67 17.10
CA VAL A 70 3.47 5.32 17.33
C VAL A 70 4.12 4.53 16.18
N ASN A 71 3.45 3.54 15.56
CA ASN A 71 4.05 2.78 14.44
C ASN A 71 4.21 3.64 13.16
N MET A 72 3.26 4.55 12.90
CA MET A 72 3.34 5.52 11.80
C MET A 72 4.37 6.63 12.09
N ALA A 73 4.46 7.08 13.34
CA ALA A 73 5.46 8.07 13.74
C ALA A 73 6.89 7.56 13.52
N HIS A 74 7.13 6.27 13.76
CA HIS A 74 8.43 5.66 13.49
C HIS A 74 8.79 5.68 12.00
N GLY A 75 7.84 5.33 11.12
CA GLY A 75 8.02 5.43 9.67
C GLY A 75 8.28 6.87 9.19
N ALA A 76 7.55 7.85 9.76
CA ALA A 76 7.76 9.26 9.47
C ALA A 76 9.15 9.75 9.90
N PHE A 77 9.65 9.32 11.06
CA PHE A 77 11.02 9.64 11.50
C PHE A 77 12.10 8.98 10.64
N TYR A 78 11.86 7.75 10.16
CA TYR A 78 12.76 7.10 9.21
C TYR A 78 12.85 7.86 7.88
N LEU A 79 11.71 8.28 7.33
CA LEU A 79 11.66 9.06 6.09
C LEU A 79 12.29 10.45 6.25
N LEU A 80 12.02 11.14 7.36
CA LEU A 80 12.66 12.42 7.71
C LEU A 80 14.18 12.26 7.74
N GLY A 81 14.66 11.20 8.38
CA GLY A 81 16.07 10.87 8.45
C GLY A 81 16.73 10.63 7.10
N GLY A 82 16.07 9.82 6.26
CA GLY A 82 16.51 9.58 4.89
C GLY A 82 16.54 10.86 4.06
N TYR A 83 15.55 11.75 4.22
CA TYR A 83 15.51 13.03 3.53
C TYR A 83 16.66 13.96 3.93
N VAL A 84 16.97 14.04 5.23
CA VAL A 84 18.12 14.83 5.72
C VAL A 84 19.44 14.26 5.18
N ALA A 85 19.61 12.93 5.20
CA ALA A 85 20.78 12.29 4.61
C ALA A 85 20.90 12.61 3.12
N TYR A 86 19.80 12.54 2.38
CA TYR A 86 19.76 12.84 0.95
C TYR A 86 20.12 14.30 0.64
N GLU A 87 19.55 15.27 1.37
CA GLU A 87 19.88 16.69 1.21
C GLU A 87 21.36 16.98 1.50
N VAL A 88 21.91 16.39 2.57
CA VAL A 88 23.32 16.56 2.91
C VAL A 88 24.22 15.93 1.85
N GLN A 89 23.87 14.73 1.38
CA GLN A 89 24.59 14.06 0.29
C GLN A 89 24.54 14.89 -1.00
N GLN A 90 23.38 15.41 -1.38
CA GLN A 90 23.22 16.24 -2.57
C GLN A 90 24.02 17.54 -2.48
N ARG A 91 24.14 18.15 -1.29
CA ARG A 91 24.96 19.35 -1.08
C ARG A 91 26.46 19.08 -1.12
N MET A 92 26.90 17.89 -0.69
CA MET A 92 28.32 17.51 -0.69
C MET A 92 28.79 17.05 -2.06
N THR A 93 28.04 16.15 -2.71
CA THR A 93 28.42 15.52 -3.98
C THR A 93 27.92 16.34 -5.19
N GLY A 94 27.02 17.32 -5.00
CA GLY A 94 26.52 18.22 -6.03
C GLY A 94 25.66 17.56 -7.11
N SER A 95 25.42 16.26 -7.01
CA SER A 95 24.74 15.41 -7.98
C SER A 95 23.61 14.63 -7.29
N GLY A 96 22.48 14.50 -7.99
CA GLY A 96 21.24 13.91 -7.46
C GLY A 96 21.21 12.38 -7.54
N PHE A 97 20.08 11.81 -7.96
CA PHE A 97 19.94 10.36 -8.17
C PHE A 97 20.86 9.87 -9.29
N GLY A 98 21.91 9.10 -8.95
CA GLY A 98 22.76 8.41 -9.94
C GLY A 98 24.26 8.48 -9.68
N LEU A 99 24.71 8.43 -8.43
CA LEU A 99 26.13 8.44 -8.10
C LEU A 99 26.82 7.14 -8.53
N GLN A 100 27.89 7.24 -9.33
CA GLN A 100 28.73 6.10 -9.67
C GLN A 100 29.73 5.86 -8.53
N SER A 101 29.92 4.60 -8.12
CA SER A 101 30.74 4.23 -6.95
C SER A 101 32.22 4.65 -7.01
N GLY A 102 32.69 5.16 -8.15
CA GLY A 102 34.06 5.66 -8.34
C GLY A 102 34.28 7.15 -8.08
N GLU A 103 33.22 7.96 -8.00
CA GLU A 103 33.32 9.42 -7.82
C GLU A 103 33.11 9.87 -6.37
N VAL A 104 32.69 8.95 -5.50
CA VAL A 104 32.26 9.24 -4.12
C VAL A 104 33.32 8.77 -3.13
N SER A 105 33.87 9.71 -2.34
CA SER A 105 34.77 9.39 -1.23
C SER A 105 34.03 8.70 -0.07
N THR A 106 34.71 7.87 0.72
CA THR A 106 34.12 7.22 1.92
C THR A 106 33.55 8.24 2.91
N LEU A 107 34.09 9.45 2.93
CA LEU A 107 33.60 10.56 3.75
C LEU A 107 32.19 11.02 3.34
N GLU A 108 31.85 10.96 2.05
CA GLU A 108 30.52 11.34 1.54
C GLU A 108 29.46 10.27 1.82
N TRP A 109 29.87 9.06 2.21
CA TRP A 109 28.95 8.04 2.72
C TRP A 109 28.69 8.21 4.22
N VAL A 110 29.74 8.49 4.99
CA VAL A 110 29.68 8.51 6.45
C VAL A 110 29.10 9.82 6.97
N VAL A 111 29.45 10.96 6.35
CA VAL A 111 29.01 12.29 6.82
C VAL A 111 27.49 12.44 6.75
N PRO A 112 26.79 12.14 5.63
CA PRO A 112 25.34 12.30 5.58
C PRO A 112 24.61 11.37 6.55
N TRP A 113 25.13 10.16 6.77
CA TRP A 113 24.57 9.21 7.75
C TRP A 113 24.70 9.72 9.19
N LEU A 114 25.88 10.19 9.58
CA LEU A 114 26.11 10.77 10.92
C LEU A 114 25.28 12.03 11.14
N VAL A 115 25.20 12.91 10.14
CA VAL A 115 24.39 14.13 10.20
C VAL A 115 22.91 13.78 10.33
N ALA A 116 22.41 12.82 9.56
CA ALA A 116 21.02 12.36 9.68
C ALA A 116 20.73 11.77 11.06
N MET A 117 21.62 10.93 11.62
CA MET A 117 21.45 10.40 12.98
C MET A 117 21.40 11.52 14.03
N ALA A 118 22.30 12.50 13.94
CA ALA A 118 22.32 13.64 14.86
C ALA A 118 21.04 14.49 14.74
N CYS A 119 20.59 14.80 13.52
CA CYS A 119 19.39 15.59 13.27
C CYS A 119 18.12 14.88 13.76
N ILE A 120 17.95 13.58 13.47
CA ILE A 120 16.77 12.81 13.92
C ILE A 120 16.79 12.66 15.44
N GLY A 121 17.95 12.42 16.04
CA GLY A 121 18.10 12.34 17.50
C GLY A 121 17.66 13.64 18.19
N LEU A 122 18.13 14.79 17.68
CA LEU A 122 17.71 16.11 18.18
C LEU A 122 16.21 16.36 17.96
N PHE A 123 15.67 15.98 16.81
CA PHE A 123 14.24 16.13 16.53
C PHE A 123 13.38 15.25 17.43
N GLY A 124 13.79 14.00 17.67
CA GLY A 124 13.14 13.09 18.61
C GLY A 124 13.14 13.64 20.04
N LEU A 125 14.26 14.21 20.49
CA LEU A 125 14.33 14.91 21.77
C LEU A 125 13.41 16.13 21.82
N ALA A 126 13.35 16.93 20.76
CA ALA A 126 12.46 18.08 20.67
C ALA A 126 10.98 17.66 20.74
N VAL A 127 10.60 16.58 20.05
CA VAL A 127 9.24 16.02 20.11
C VAL A 127 8.91 15.54 21.52
N GLN A 128 9.84 14.84 22.18
CA GLN A 128 9.67 14.41 23.58
C GLN A 128 9.47 15.61 24.51
N GLN A 129 10.27 16.66 24.32
CA GLN A 129 10.22 17.88 25.11
C GLN A 129 8.92 18.67 24.89
N LEU A 130 8.39 18.70 23.67
CA LEU A 130 7.20 19.47 23.30
C LEU A 130 5.91 18.76 23.74
N LEU A 131 5.81 17.45 23.52
CA LEU A 131 4.60 16.67 23.84
C LEU A 131 4.47 16.35 25.33
N LEU A 132 5.55 15.91 25.99
CA LEU A 132 5.46 15.50 27.40
C LEU A 132 5.43 16.68 28.37
N ARG A 133 6.12 17.79 28.06
CA ARG A 133 6.06 18.98 28.95
C ARG A 133 4.69 19.66 28.91
N TRP A 134 3.99 19.62 27.79
CA TRP A 134 2.66 20.22 27.68
C TRP A 134 1.61 19.43 28.48
N ASN A 135 1.78 18.11 28.60
CA ASN A 135 0.87 17.24 29.34
C ASN A 135 1.15 17.19 30.86
N GLN A 136 2.39 17.43 31.31
CA GLN A 136 2.72 17.45 32.74
C GLN A 136 2.31 18.74 33.47
N GLY A 137 1.73 19.71 32.77
CA GLY A 137 1.19 20.94 33.36
C GLY A 137 -0.26 20.84 33.87
N GLN A 138 -0.91 19.67 33.77
CA GLN A 138 -2.32 19.49 34.12
C GLN A 138 -2.56 18.65 35.40
N ASP A 139 -1.50 18.24 36.11
CA ASP A 139 -1.58 17.48 37.37
C ASP A 139 -1.30 18.36 38.62
N LEU A 140 -1.65 19.65 38.59
CA LEU A 140 -1.71 20.56 39.77
C LEU A 140 -3.02 21.36 39.73
#